data_AF-A0A8S1HA20-F1
#
_entry.id   AF-A0A8S1HA20-F1
#
_cell.length_a   1.000
_cell.length_b   1.000
_cell.length_c   1.000
_cell.angle_alpha   90.00
_cell.angle_beta   90.00
_cell.angle_gamma   90.00
#
_symmetry.space_group_name_H-M   'P 1'
#
loop_
_entity.id
_entity.type
_entity.pdbx_description
1 polymer ?
#
loop_
_entity_poly.entity_id
_entity_poly.type
_entity_poly.pdbx_seq_one_letter_code
_entity_poly.pdbx_strand_id
1 'polypeptide(L)' 'MSRSVWRNLSAAPYGLAAFGWRAFAEKENGETDKSIVVFKCEKPLPKNFEPFNIDRYLAEKILKELDIDPKYAIF' A
#
# COMPACT_ATOMS: atom_id res chain seq x y z
N MET A 1 11.25 -14.53 17.68
CA MET A 1 11.00 -14.64 16.22
C MET A 1 12.33 -14.61 15.48
N SER A 2 12.56 -15.54 14.55
CA SER A 2 13.86 -15.76 13.89
C SER A 2 14.21 -14.64 12.89
N ARG A 3 15.48 -14.22 12.87
CA ARG A 3 16.05 -13.18 11.97
C ARG A 3 15.82 -13.44 10.48
N SER A 4 15.43 -14.66 10.10
CA SER A 4 15.27 -15.07 8.69
C SER A 4 14.06 -14.46 7.97
N VAL A 5 13.04 -13.97 8.69
CA VAL A 5 11.80 -13.44 8.06
C VAL A 5 12.03 -12.10 7.35
N TRP A 6 12.96 -11.28 7.86
CA TRP A 6 13.20 -9.93 7.36
C TRP A 6 14.06 -9.86 6.08
N ARG A 7 14.80 -10.94 5.75
CA ARG A 7 15.61 -11.01 4.51
C ARG A 7 14.77 -10.98 3.24
N ASN A 8 13.49 -11.38 3.30
CA ASN A 8 12.63 -11.45 2.12
C ASN A 8 11.87 -10.15 1.83
N LEU A 9 11.87 -9.18 2.75
CA LEU A 9 11.22 -7.86 2.56
C LEU A 9 12.16 -6.81 1.95
N SER A 10 13.48 -7.04 1.96
CA SER A 10 14.48 -6.10 1.45
C SER A 10 14.66 -6.14 -0.08
N ALA A 11 13.96 -7.03 -0.79
CA ALA A 11 14.06 -7.17 -2.25
C ALA A 11 12.99 -6.37 -3.02
N ALA A 12 12.02 -5.76 -2.31
CA ALA A 12 11.05 -4.87 -2.94
C ALA A 12 11.65 -3.45 -3.06
N PRO A 13 11.29 -2.65 -4.09
CA PRO A 13 11.84 -1.31 -4.32
C PRO A 13 11.54 -0.27 -3.22
N TYR A 14 10.95 -0.71 -2.10
CA TYR A 14 10.49 0.09 -0.96
C TYR A 14 11.46 0.01 0.22
N GLY A 15 12.77 0.09 -0.02
CA GLY A 15 13.79 0.05 1.04
C GLY A 15 13.53 1.08 2.16
N LEU A 16 13.01 2.26 1.81
CA LEU A 16 12.61 3.31 2.77
C LEU A 16 11.36 2.92 3.60
N ALA A 17 10.40 2.23 3.00
CA ALA A 17 9.21 1.76 3.71
C ALA A 17 9.56 0.64 4.70
N ALA A 18 10.55 -0.20 4.38
CA ALA A 18 11.01 -1.26 5.29
C ALA A 18 11.68 -0.69 6.56
N PHE A 19 12.45 0.40 6.44
CA PHE A 19 13.04 1.07 7.60
C PHE A 19 11.99 1.81 8.45
N GLY A 20 11.10 2.57 7.81
CA GLY A 20 10.02 3.27 8.53
C GLY A 20 9.08 2.30 9.25
N TRP A 21 8.75 1.19 8.61
CA TRP A 21 7.92 0.15 9.23
C TRP A 21 8.60 -0.49 10.43
N ARG A 22 9.91 -0.75 10.37
CA ARG A 22 10.65 -1.33 11.49
C ARG A 22 10.69 -0.39 12.69
N ALA A 23 10.97 0.89 12.48
CA ALA A 23 10.96 1.90 13.54
C ALA A 23 9.58 2.07 14.17
N PHE A 24 8.50 1.92 13.38
CA PHE A 24 7.13 1.93 13.89
C PHE A 24 6.78 0.65 14.65
N ALA A 25 7.25 -0.52 14.19
CA ALA A 25 6.89 -1.82 14.73
C ALA A 25 7.73 -2.27 15.95
N GLU A 26 8.76 -1.52 16.32
CA GLU A 26 9.65 -1.78 17.46
C GLU A 26 9.47 -0.69 18.53
N LYS A 27 9.55 -1.08 19.81
CA LYS A 27 9.64 -0.15 20.94
C LYS A 27 11.06 0.43 21.02
N GLU A 28 11.26 1.44 21.88
CA GLU A 28 12.58 2.06 22.12
C GLU A 28 13.68 1.04 22.53
N ASN A 29 13.30 -0.11 23.08
CA ASN A 29 14.22 -1.20 23.44
C ASN A 29 14.52 -2.17 22.27
N GLY A 30 14.00 -1.92 21.08
CA GLY A 30 14.17 -2.77 19.90
C GLY A 30 13.31 -4.05 19.90
N GLU A 31 12.42 -4.23 20.88
CA GLU A 31 11.47 -5.34 20.89
C GLU A 31 10.24 -5.00 20.03
N THR A 32 9.64 -6.01 19.39
CA THR A 32 8.40 -5.83 18.64
C THR A 32 7.29 -5.30 19.54
N ASP A 33 6.66 -4.20 19.13
CA ASP A 33 5.53 -3.64 19.86
C ASP A 33 4.28 -4.51 19.67
N LYS A 34 3.88 -5.19 20.75
CA LYS A 34 2.68 -6.04 20.78
C LYS A 34 1.38 -5.26 20.87
N SER A 35 1.43 -3.94 21.10
CA SER A 35 0.23 -3.08 21.08
C SER A 35 -0.25 -2.80 19.66
N ILE A 36 0.62 -2.96 18.66
CA ILE A 36 0.30 -2.72 17.26
C ILE A 36 -0.46 -3.92 16.69
N VAL A 37 -1.73 -3.70 16.38
CA VAL A 37 -2.57 -4.70 15.75
C VAL A 37 -2.37 -4.66 14.24
N VAL A 38 -1.72 -5.69 13.69
CA VAL A 38 -1.60 -5.86 12.24
C VAL A 38 -2.87 -6.50 11.72
N PHE A 39 -3.70 -5.71 11.04
CA PHE A 39 -4.89 -6.24 10.39
C PHE A 39 -4.48 -7.21 9.26
N LYS A 40 -4.94 -8.46 9.38
CA LYS A 40 -4.82 -9.45 8.31
C LYS A 40 -6.20 -9.62 7.70
N CYS A 41 -6.27 -9.59 6.38
CA CYS A 41 -7.52 -9.86 5.69
C CYS A 41 -7.88 -11.35 5.90
N GLU A 42 -8.83 -11.62 6.80
CA GLU A 42 -9.26 -13.00 7.12
C GLU A 42 -10.18 -13.59 6.04
N LYS A 43 -10.86 -12.74 5.27
CA LYS A 43 -11.80 -13.17 4.24
C LYS A 43 -11.14 -13.08 2.87
N PRO A 44 -11.19 -14.15 2.07
CA PRO A 44 -10.76 -14.05 0.68
C PRO A 44 -11.65 -13.02 -0.03
N LEU A 45 -11.02 -12.16 -0.83
CA LEU A 45 -11.75 -11.22 -1.68
C LEU A 45 -12.70 -12.00 -2.60
N PRO A 46 -13.90 -11.45 -2.89
CA PRO A 46 -14.77 -12.02 -3.91
C PRO A 46 -14.00 -12.25 -5.22
N LYS A 47 -14.30 -13.32 -5.95
CA LYS A 47 -13.66 -13.60 -7.25
C LYS A 47 -13.83 -12.47 -8.27
N ASN A 48 -14.87 -11.66 -8.09
CA ASN A 48 -15.22 -10.53 -8.95
C ASN A 48 -14.86 -9.19 -8.30
N PHE A 49 -13.96 -9.19 -7.30
CA PHE A 49 -13.48 -7.95 -6.71
C PHE A 49 -12.59 -7.25 -7.72
N GLU A 50 -13.06 -6.12 -8.22
CA GLU A 50 -12.25 -5.18 -8.98
C GLU A 50 -11.77 -4.07 -8.03
N PRO A 51 -10.45 -3.90 -7.83
CA PRO A 51 -9.93 -2.80 -7.05
C PRO A 51 -10.42 -1.47 -7.65
N PHE A 52 -10.79 -0.54 -6.77
CA PHE A 52 -11.11 0.81 -7.21
C PHE A 52 -9.85 1.47 -7.79
N ASN A 53 -9.87 1.78 -9.08
CA ASN A 53 -8.80 2.50 -9.73
C ASN A 53 -8.95 4.00 -9.45
N ILE A 54 -8.27 4.46 -8.39
CA ILE A 54 -8.32 5.87 -7.95
C ILE A 54 -7.75 6.81 -9.01
N ASP A 55 -6.70 6.41 -9.72
CA ASP A 55 -6.07 7.23 -10.75
C ASP A 55 -7.03 7.48 -11.90
N ARG A 56 -7.74 6.43 -12.35
CA ARG A 56 -8.79 6.55 -13.38
C ARG A 56 -9.91 7.47 -12.91
N TYR A 57 -10.41 7.27 -11.69
CA TYR A 57 -11.49 8.11 -11.16
C TYR A 57 -11.09 9.58 -11.11
N LEU A 58 -9.88 9.88 -10.62
CA LEU A 58 -9.37 11.25 -10.52
C LEU A 58 -9.16 11.87 -11.89
N ALA A 59 -8.60 11.13 -12.85
CA ALA A 59 -8.44 11.58 -14.22
C ALA A 59 -9.81 11.95 -14.84
N GLU A 60 -10.80 11.06 -14.74
CA GLU A 60 -12.17 11.32 -15.22
C GLU A 60 -12.80 12.55 -14.55
N LYS A 61 -12.57 12.72 -13.24
CA LYS A 61 -13.07 13.86 -12.46
C LYS A 61 -12.49 15.19 -12.96
N ILE A 62 -11.18 15.23 -13.18
CA ILE A 62 -10.46 16.41 -13.68
C ILE A 62 -10.90 16.76 -15.10
N LEU A 63 -11.03 15.77 -15.98
CA LEU A 63 -11.46 15.99 -17.37
C LEU A 63 -12.87 16.60 -17.44
N LYS A 64 -13.80 16.12 -16.59
CA LYS A 64 -15.15 16.68 -16.49
C LYS A 64 -15.17 18.11 -15.96
N GLU A 65 -14.31 18.44 -14.99
CA GLU A 65 -14.26 19.78 -14.41
C GLU A 65 -13.60 20.81 -15.34
N LEU A 66 -12.67 20.37 -16.20
CA LEU A 66 -11.96 21.23 -17.14
C LEU A 66 -12.57 21.26 -18.54
N ASP A 67 -13.67 20.55 -18.78
CA ASP A 67 -14.31 20.37 -20.10
C ASP A 67 -13.33 19.91 -21.19
N ILE A 68 -12.36 19.07 -20.81
CA ILE A 68 -11.35 18.53 -21.72
C ILE A 68 -11.92 17.25 -22.34
N ASP A 69 -12.00 17.22 -23.67
CA ASP A 69 -12.44 16.03 -24.39
C ASP A 69 -11.50 14.84 -24.07
N PRO A 70 -12.03 13.72 -23.53
CA PRO A 70 -11.25 12.56 -23.15
C PRO A 70 -10.37 12.00 -24.28
N LYS A 71 -10.70 12.30 -25.55
CA LYS A 71 -9.89 11.93 -26.72
C LYS A 71 -8.47 12.51 -26.68
N TYR A 72 -8.26 13.63 -26.00
CA TYR A 72 -6.93 14.26 -25.83
C TYR A 72 -6.21 13.80 -24.56
N ALA A 73 -6.89 13.06 -23.69
CA ALA A 73 -6.35 12.52 -22.45
C ALA A 73 -5.88 11.08 -22.66
N ILE A 74 -4.86 10.91 -23.50
CA ILE A 74 -4.23 9.60 -23.73
C ILE A 74 -3.25 9.36 -22.56
N PHE A 75 -3.59 8.42 -21.69
CA PHE A 75 -2.71 7.87 -20.64
C PHE A 75 -2.46 6.39 -20.91
#